data_AF-A0AAW3N2G2-F1
#
_entry.id   AF-A0AAW3N2G2-F1
#
_cell.length_a   1.000
_cell.length_b   1.000
_cell.length_c   1.000
_cell.angle_alpha   90.00
_cell.angle_beta   90.00
_cell.angle_gamma   90.00
#
_symmetry.space_group_name_H-M   'P 1'
#
loop_
_entity.id
_entity.type
_entity.pdbx_description
1 polymer ?
#
loop_
_entity_poly.entity_id
_entity_poly.type
_entity_poly.pdbx_seq_one_letter_code
_entity_poly.pdbx_strand_id
1 'polypeptide(L)'
;MPRYSDDTLLKRALTCALLDRESLLDAYGGEGTTAVEIRTQIASLQAIQGKKLAKMTPDEYHAACLAFIYGEQWEQGLADSSPGKETEATCRKNVELFREVRLRRWGKTRLERDMENSIAVPLTELLKRQADKSA
;
A
#
# COMPACT_ATOMS: atom_id res chain seq x y z
N MET A 1 15.81 12.62 -16.16
CA MET A 1 14.98 11.51 -16.69
C MET A 1 13.55 12.00 -16.83
N PRO A 2 12.80 11.60 -17.88
CA PRO A 2 11.39 11.97 -18.01
C PRO A 2 10.60 11.43 -16.81
N ARG A 3 9.78 12.28 -16.18
CA ARG A 3 8.89 11.89 -15.08
C ARG A 3 7.71 11.11 -15.66
N TYR A 4 7.44 9.91 -15.17
CA TYR A 4 6.23 9.18 -15.55
C TYR A 4 4.99 9.97 -15.14
N SER A 5 3.95 9.95 -15.97
CA SER A 5 2.65 10.51 -15.59
C SER A 5 2.00 9.66 -14.51
N ASP A 6 1.14 10.28 -13.70
CA ASP A 6 0.38 9.59 -12.66
C ASP A 6 -0.49 8.48 -13.23
N ASP A 7 -1.08 8.66 -14.42
CA ASP A 7 -1.85 7.63 -15.12
C ASP A 7 -0.96 6.43 -15.53
N THR A 8 0.30 6.69 -15.92
CA THR A 8 1.26 5.62 -16.24
C THR A 8 1.63 4.84 -14.98
N LEU A 9 1.85 5.56 -13.87
CA LEU A 9 2.16 4.94 -12.59
C LEU A 9 0.96 4.18 -12.02
N LEU A 10 -0.27 4.69 -12.21
CA LEU A 10 -1.50 3.99 -11.84
C LEU A 10 -1.63 2.66 -12.60
N LYS A 11 -1.37 2.65 -13.91
CA LYS A 11 -1.41 1.40 -14.69
C LYS A 11 -0.45 0.34 -14.11
N ARG A 12 0.74 0.76 -13.72
CA ARG A 12 1.75 -0.14 -13.12
C ARG A 12 1.33 -0.59 -11.72
N ALA A 13 0.89 0.33 -10.87
CA ALA A 13 0.41 0.04 -9.54
C ALA A 13 -0.79 -0.92 -9.56
N LEU A 14 -1.71 -0.77 -10.52
CA LEU A 14 -2.85 -1.68 -10.71
C LEU A 14 -2.43 -3.12 -10.98
N THR A 15 -1.40 -3.33 -11.80
CA THR A 15 -0.87 -4.67 -12.05
C THR A 15 -0.36 -5.30 -10.75
N CYS A 16 0.44 -4.57 -9.98
CA CYS A 16 0.97 -5.05 -8.70
C CYS A 16 -0.14 -5.27 -7.66
N ALA A 17 -1.10 -4.34 -7.58
CA ALA A 17 -2.22 -4.41 -6.65
C ALA A 17 -3.13 -5.62 -6.90
N LEU A 18 -3.38 -5.96 -8.17
CA LEU A 18 -4.17 -7.15 -8.50
C LEU A 18 -3.45 -8.42 -8.06
N LEU A 19 -2.16 -8.56 -8.37
CA LEU A 19 -1.35 -9.69 -7.93
C LEU A 19 -1.33 -9.85 -6.40
N ASP A 20 -1.21 -8.73 -5.70
CA ASP A 20 -1.25 -8.70 -4.24
C ASP A 20 -2.58 -9.17 -3.67
N ARG A 21 -3.71 -8.67 -4.20
CA ARG A 21 -5.03 -9.07 -3.74
C ARG A 21 -5.39 -10.50 -4.13
N GLU A 22 -4.98 -10.96 -5.31
CA GLU A 22 -5.13 -12.36 -5.74
C GLU A 22 -4.32 -13.29 -4.83
N SER A 23 -3.06 -12.95 -4.54
CA SER A 23 -2.21 -13.72 -3.62
C SER A 23 -2.78 -13.74 -2.20
N LEU A 24 -3.37 -12.63 -1.75
CA LEU A 24 -4.04 -12.55 -0.44
C LEU A 24 -5.30 -13.42 -0.40
N LEU A 25 -6.09 -13.44 -1.46
CA LEU A 25 -7.27 -14.29 -1.57
C LEU A 25 -6.90 -15.77 -1.45
N ASP A 26 -5.83 -16.18 -2.15
CA ASP A 26 -5.29 -17.53 -2.10
C ASP A 26 -4.78 -17.88 -0.69
N ALA A 27 -4.09 -16.95 -0.03
CA ALA A 27 -3.57 -17.14 1.33
C ALA A 27 -4.67 -17.37 2.37
N TYR A 28 -5.86 -16.80 2.18
CA TYR A 28 -7.04 -17.02 3.03
C TYR A 28 -7.93 -18.19 2.57
N GLY A 29 -7.48 -18.99 1.59
CA GLY A 29 -8.21 -20.17 1.12
C GLY A 29 -9.49 -19.85 0.33
N GLY A 30 -9.68 -18.60 -0.09
CA GLY A 30 -10.80 -18.20 -0.95
C GLY A 30 -12.20 -18.23 -0.31
N GLU A 31 -12.36 -18.55 0.98
CA GLU A 31 -13.66 -18.70 1.63
C GLU A 31 -13.88 -17.70 2.78
N GLY A 32 -15.14 -17.56 3.21
CA GLY A 32 -15.52 -16.66 4.32
C GLY A 32 -15.64 -15.18 3.96
N THR A 33 -15.92 -14.37 4.97
CA THR A 33 -16.20 -12.91 4.81
C THR A 33 -14.99 -12.15 4.28
N THR A 34 -13.79 -12.48 4.75
CA THR A 34 -12.53 -11.88 4.26
C THR A 34 -12.34 -12.11 2.77
N ALA A 35 -12.63 -13.31 2.26
CA ALA A 35 -12.52 -13.60 0.84
C ALA A 35 -13.55 -12.83 -0.01
N VAL A 36 -14.75 -12.56 0.53
CA VAL A 36 -15.74 -11.70 -0.14
C VAL A 36 -15.22 -10.27 -0.25
N GLU A 37 -14.68 -9.72 0.84
CA GLU A 37 -14.09 -8.38 0.85
C GLU A 37 -12.94 -8.24 -0.15
N ILE A 38 -12.03 -9.22 -0.20
CA ILE A 38 -10.91 -9.23 -1.15
C ILE A 38 -11.42 -9.28 -2.59
N ARG A 39 -12.44 -10.10 -2.89
CA ARG A 39 -13.06 -10.11 -4.24
C ARG A 39 -13.68 -8.77 -4.62
N THR A 40 -14.34 -8.09 -3.68
CA THR A 40 -14.87 -6.73 -3.91
C THR A 40 -13.74 -5.74 -4.19
N GLN A 41 -12.60 -5.86 -3.49
CA GLN A 41 -11.42 -5.04 -3.76
C GLN A 41 -10.88 -5.31 -5.18
N ILE A 42 -10.71 -6.59 -5.56
CA ILE A 42 -10.25 -6.98 -6.91
C ILE A 42 -11.18 -6.41 -7.98
N ALA A 43 -12.50 -6.58 -7.83
CA ALA A 43 -13.48 -6.05 -8.79
C ALA A 43 -13.40 -4.53 -8.93
N SER A 44 -13.20 -3.81 -7.81
CA SER A 44 -13.04 -2.36 -7.81
C SER A 44 -11.76 -1.92 -8.54
N LEU A 45 -10.66 -2.65 -8.37
CA LEU A 45 -9.40 -2.40 -9.07
C LEU A 45 -9.52 -2.68 -10.58
N GLN A 46 -10.21 -3.77 -10.96
CA GLN A 46 -10.47 -4.10 -12.35
C GLN A 46 -11.35 -3.04 -13.04
N ALA A 47 -12.36 -2.52 -12.35
CA ALA A 47 -13.29 -1.52 -12.88
C ALA A 47 -12.63 -0.17 -13.23
N ILE A 48 -11.43 0.11 -12.69
CA ILE A 48 -10.68 1.34 -12.98
C ILE A 48 -9.54 1.15 -13.98
N GLN A 49 -9.32 -0.06 -14.50
CA GLN A 49 -8.31 -0.31 -15.52
C GLN A 49 -8.57 0.53 -16.78
N GLY A 50 -7.54 1.23 -17.25
CA GLY A 50 -7.62 2.09 -18.44
C GLY A 50 -8.31 3.44 -18.22
N LYS A 51 -8.89 3.69 -17.05
CA LYS A 51 -9.43 5.02 -16.71
C LYS A 51 -8.30 5.98 -16.33
N LYS A 52 -8.49 7.26 -16.68
CA LYS A 52 -7.59 8.34 -16.27
C LYS A 52 -8.02 8.88 -14.91
N LEU A 53 -7.06 9.18 -14.04
CA LEU A 53 -7.32 9.69 -12.69
C LEU A 53 -8.25 10.92 -12.69
N ALA A 54 -8.08 11.82 -13.67
CA ALA A 54 -8.87 13.06 -13.78
C ALA A 54 -10.34 12.83 -14.14
N LYS A 55 -10.74 11.62 -14.57
CA LYS A 55 -12.11 11.28 -14.98
C LYS A 55 -12.81 10.33 -14.01
N MET A 56 -12.16 9.99 -12.90
CA MET A 56 -12.68 9.03 -11.95
C MET A 56 -13.77 9.63 -11.06
N THR A 57 -14.79 8.82 -10.75
CA THR A 57 -15.73 9.13 -9.67
C THR A 57 -15.03 9.07 -8.31
N PRO A 58 -15.65 9.57 -7.21
CA PRO A 58 -15.05 9.46 -5.88
C PRO A 58 -14.69 8.03 -5.47
N ASP A 59 -15.56 7.06 -5.77
CA ASP A 59 -15.31 5.64 -5.44
C ASP A 59 -14.17 5.06 -6.27
N GLU A 60 -14.11 5.40 -7.56
CA GLU A 60 -13.00 5.00 -8.44
C GLU A 60 -11.69 5.66 -8.02
N TYR A 61 -11.75 6.91 -7.57
CA TYR A 61 -10.60 7.65 -7.07
C TYR A 61 -10.08 7.05 -5.76
N HIS A 62 -10.99 6.55 -4.91
CA HIS A 62 -10.63 5.76 -3.73
C HIS A 62 -10.00 4.41 -4.12
N ALA A 63 -10.58 3.69 -5.09
CA ALA A 63 -9.99 2.47 -5.62
C ALA A 63 -8.58 2.69 -6.21
N ALA A 64 -8.35 3.84 -6.85
CA ALA A 64 -7.02 4.22 -7.34
C ALA A 64 -6.04 4.48 -6.18
N CYS A 65 -6.47 5.08 -5.08
CA CYS A 65 -5.66 5.21 -3.87
C CYS A 65 -5.25 3.83 -3.34
N LEU A 66 -6.20 2.91 -3.23
CA LEU A 66 -5.95 1.53 -2.81
C LEU A 66 -5.01 0.80 -3.77
N ALA A 67 -5.12 1.02 -5.08
CA ALA A 67 -4.19 0.47 -6.06
C ALA A 67 -2.74 0.90 -5.79
N PHE A 68 -2.50 2.17 -5.45
CA PHE A 68 -1.16 2.62 -5.08
C PHE A 68 -0.68 2.01 -3.76
N ILE A 69 -1.55 1.87 -2.76
CA ILE A 69 -1.19 1.25 -1.48
C ILE A 69 -0.81 -0.22 -1.66
N TYR A 70 -1.65 -1.00 -2.34
CA TYR A 70 -1.39 -2.43 -2.54
C TYR A 70 -0.22 -2.66 -3.49
N GLY A 71 -0.07 -1.83 -4.53
CA GLY A 71 1.10 -1.87 -5.39
C GLY A 71 2.40 -1.54 -4.65
N GLU A 72 2.36 -0.59 -3.72
CA GLU A 72 3.49 -0.27 -2.82
C GLU A 72 3.85 -1.47 -1.93
N GLN A 73 2.85 -2.13 -1.34
CA GLN A 73 3.04 -3.31 -0.49
C GLN A 73 3.63 -4.50 -1.24
N TRP A 74 3.14 -4.77 -2.46
CA TRP A 74 3.64 -5.84 -3.31
C TRP A 74 5.13 -5.65 -3.64
N GLU A 75 5.50 -4.48 -4.15
CA GLU A 75 6.88 -4.17 -4.54
C GLU A 75 7.81 -4.14 -3.33
N GLN A 76 7.32 -3.65 -2.18
CA GLN A 76 8.07 -3.71 -0.93
C GLN A 76 8.34 -5.16 -0.52
N GLY A 77 7.32 -6.02 -0.54
CA GLY A 77 7.47 -7.45 -0.24
C GLY A 77 8.43 -8.16 -1.17
N LEU A 78 8.36 -7.87 -2.48
CA LEU A 78 9.31 -8.39 -3.46
C LEU A 78 10.72 -7.88 -3.22
N ALA A 79 10.93 -6.61 -2.87
CA ALA A 79 12.27 -6.11 -2.54
C ALA A 79 12.83 -6.80 -1.29
N ASP A 80 12.00 -6.97 -0.27
CA ASP A 80 12.40 -7.55 1.01
C ASP A 80 12.66 -9.07 0.91
N SER A 81 12.04 -9.77 -0.06
CA SER A 81 12.30 -11.19 -0.32
C SER A 81 13.65 -11.46 -1.00
N SER A 82 14.48 -10.44 -1.23
CA SER A 82 15.82 -10.55 -1.82
C SER A 82 15.90 -11.29 -3.18
N PRO A 83 15.14 -10.86 -4.21
CA PRO A 83 14.99 -11.55 -5.50
C PRO A 83 16.22 -11.40 -6.43
N GLY A 84 17.32 -10.83 -5.93
CA GLY A 84 18.49 -10.42 -6.69
C GLY A 84 18.62 -8.90 -6.81
N LYS A 85 19.85 -8.40 -6.92
CA LYS A 85 20.18 -6.95 -6.82
C LYS A 85 19.43 -6.07 -7.80
N GLU A 86 19.28 -6.52 -9.05
CA GLU A 86 18.62 -5.73 -10.11
C GLU A 86 17.11 -5.63 -9.88
N THR A 87 16.48 -6.74 -9.51
CA THR A 87 15.06 -6.81 -9.18
C THR A 87 14.77 -5.99 -7.93
N GLU A 88 15.58 -6.13 -6.87
CA GLU A 88 15.45 -5.35 -5.65
C GLU A 88 15.49 -3.84 -5.93
N ALA A 89 16.50 -3.37 -6.67
CA ALA A 89 16.63 -1.95 -7.01
C ALA A 89 15.42 -1.43 -7.80
N THR A 90 14.87 -2.26 -8.70
CA THR A 90 13.67 -1.92 -9.49
C THR A 90 12.43 -1.84 -8.60
N CYS A 91 12.24 -2.80 -7.71
CA CYS A 91 11.13 -2.84 -6.77
C CYS A 91 11.16 -1.64 -5.82
N ARG A 92 12.32 -1.34 -5.22
CA ARG A 92 12.53 -0.16 -4.36
C ARG A 92 12.17 1.14 -5.09
N LYS A 93 12.59 1.27 -6.34
CA LYS A 93 12.24 2.43 -7.17
C LYS A 93 10.73 2.53 -7.43
N ASN A 94 10.04 1.41 -7.62
CA ASN A 94 8.59 1.39 -7.81
C ASN A 94 7.85 1.81 -6.53
N VAL A 95 8.30 1.33 -5.36
CA VAL A 95 7.80 1.77 -4.05
C VAL A 95 7.87 3.29 -3.93
N GLU A 96 9.03 3.89 -4.22
CA GLU A 96 9.20 5.34 -4.17
C GLU A 96 8.26 6.08 -5.13
N LEU A 97 8.17 5.63 -6.39
CA LEU A 97 7.32 6.26 -7.40
C LEU A 97 5.82 6.18 -7.03
N PHE A 98 5.36 5.03 -6.52
CA PHE A 98 3.98 4.85 -6.11
C PHE A 98 3.66 5.69 -4.87
N ARG A 99 4.55 5.68 -3.88
CA ARG A 99 4.42 6.49 -2.66
C ARG A 99 4.39 7.99 -2.99
N GLU A 100 5.23 8.47 -3.90
CA GLU A 100 5.26 9.88 -4.29
C GLU A 100 3.92 10.34 -4.89
N VAL A 101 3.34 9.54 -5.81
CA VAL A 101 2.02 9.84 -6.37
C VAL A 101 0.96 9.81 -5.26
N ARG A 102 0.99 8.78 -4.41
CA ARG A 102 0.03 8.62 -3.33
C ARG A 102 0.03 9.84 -2.39
N LEU A 103 1.20 10.22 -1.90
CA LEU A 103 1.37 11.34 -0.97
C LEU A 103 0.96 12.67 -1.60
N ARG A 104 1.28 12.91 -2.87
CA ARG A 104 0.89 14.15 -3.57
C ARG A 104 -0.61 14.27 -3.77
N ARG A 105 -1.33 13.17 -3.95
CA ARG A 105 -2.77 13.16 -4.29
C ARG A 105 -3.70 12.97 -3.09
N TRP A 106 -3.33 12.11 -2.15
CA TRP A 106 -4.16 11.74 -1.00
C TRP A 106 -3.49 12.05 0.33
N GLY A 107 -2.20 12.41 0.34
CA GLY A 107 -1.45 12.65 1.57
C GLY A 107 -1.10 11.36 2.31
N LYS A 108 -0.64 11.54 3.55
CA LYS A 108 -0.31 10.44 4.45
C LYS A 108 -1.57 9.78 4.99
N THR A 109 -1.53 8.46 5.08
CA THR A 109 -2.52 7.68 5.83
C THR A 109 -2.50 8.09 7.30
N ARG A 110 -3.55 7.71 8.03
CA ARG A 110 -3.60 7.92 9.47
C ARG A 110 -2.45 7.20 10.18
N LEU A 111 -2.18 5.95 9.80
CA LEU A 111 -1.10 5.15 10.37
C LEU A 111 0.26 5.82 10.19
N GLU A 112 0.57 6.34 8.99
CA GLU A 112 1.84 7.04 8.74
C GLU A 112 2.00 8.29 9.62
N ARG A 113 0.91 9.05 9.82
CA ARG A 113 0.93 10.19 10.75
C ARG A 113 1.10 9.76 12.20
N ASP A 114 0.43 8.68 12.60
CA ASP A 114 0.54 8.15 13.96
C ASP A 114 1.96 7.63 14.24
N MET A 115 2.59 6.97 13.25
CA MET A 115 3.98 6.51 13.33
C MET A 115 4.98 7.68 13.43
N GLU A 116 4.80 8.75 12.65
CA GLU A 116 5.66 9.94 12.71
C GLU A 116 5.58 10.67 14.05
N ASN A 117 4.40 10.63 14.69
CA ASN A 117 4.19 11.23 16.01
C ASN A 117 4.47 10.24 17.15
N SER A 118 4.87 9.00 16.85
CA SER A 118 5.20 8.01 17.86
C SER A 118 6.60 8.24 18.42
N ILE A 119 6.73 8.12 19.74
CA ILE A 119 8.03 8.11 20.42
C ILE A 119 8.42 6.68 20.79
N ALA A 120 9.65 6.29 20.49
CA ALA A 120 10.19 5.04 20.99
C ALA A 120 10.46 5.18 22.49
N VAL A 121 9.70 4.46 23.31
CA VAL A 121 9.92 4.41 24.77
C VAL A 121 10.62 3.09 25.10
N PRO A 122 11.83 3.10 25.67
CA PRO A 122 12.48 1.89 26.14
C PRO A 122 11.60 1.14 27.13
N LEU A 123 11.56 -0.19 27.02
CA LEU A 123 10.70 -1.03 27.88
C LEU A 123 10.99 -0.81 29.37
N THR A 124 12.25 -0.59 29.73
CA THR A 124 12.68 -0.27 31.10
C THR A 124 12.05 1.01 31.64
N GLU A 125 11.91 2.03 30.79
CA GLU A 125 11.27 3.29 31.14
C GLU A 125 9.75 3.13 31.25
N LEU A 126 9.14 2.35 30.36
CA LEU A 126 7.71 2.03 30.41
C LEU A 126 7.34 1.31 31.73
N LEU A 127 8.12 0.30 32.10
CA LEU A 127 7.91 -0.48 33.33
C LEU A 127 8.05 0.40 34.58
N LYS A 128 9.02 1.31 34.60
CA LYS A 128 9.19 2.27 35.71
C LYS A 128 7.98 3.19 35.85
N ARG A 129 7.48 3.77 34.74
CA ARG A 129 6.28 4.63 34.74
C ARG A 129 5.02 3.91 35.22
N GLN A 130 4.90 2.60 35.00
CA GLN A 130 3.77 1.80 35.50
C GLN A 130 3.87 1.51 37.00
N ALA A 131 5.08 1.23 37.50
CA ALA A 131 5.32 1.05 38.93
C ALA A 131 5.00 2.33 39.72
N ASP A 132 5.44 3.49 39.22
CA ASP A 132 5.22 4.79 39.85
C ASP A 132 3.74 5.24 39.85
N LYS A 133 2.90 4.71 38.96
CA LYS A 133 1.44 4.98 38.94
C LYS A 133 0.63 4.08 39.87
N SER A 134 1.23 2.99 40.34
CA SER A 134 0.58 1.98 41.19
C SER A 134 0.93 2.14 42.68
N ALA A 135 1.76 3.14 42.99
CA ALA A 135 2.15 3.57 44.34
C ALA A 135 1.38 4.84 44.72
#